data_AF-A0A7L4ZRQ3-F1
#
_entry.id   AF-A0A7L4ZRQ3-F1
#
_cell.length_a   1.000
_cell.length_b   1.000
_cell.length_c   1.000
_cell.angle_alpha   90.00
_cell.angle_beta   90.00
_cell.angle_gamma   90.00
#
_symmetry.space_group_name_H-M   'P 1'
#
loop_
_entity.id
_entity.type
_entity.pdbx_description
1 polymer ?
#
loop_
_entity_poly.entity_id
_entity_poly.type
_entity_poly.pdbx_seq_one_letter_code
_entity_poly.pdbx_strand_id
1 'polypeptide(L)' 'MSTPTKRSRAKSAEPATPVFVSHAEQMASLQAREQGKTVMYKQDAWGHIETRFVRTQNVKIWEEKGFVVR' A
#
# COMPACT_ATOMS: atom_id res chain seq x y z
N MET A 1 9.04 11.15 33.42
CA MET A 1 9.44 9.90 32.72
C MET A 1 8.20 9.36 31.99
N SER A 2 8.12 9.51 30.67
CA SER A 2 6.94 9.15 29.87
C SER A 2 7.19 7.82 29.17
N THR A 3 6.44 6.77 29.52
CA THR A 3 6.61 5.43 28.94
C THR A 3 5.87 5.29 27.62
N PRO A 4 6.48 4.73 26.55
CA PRO A 4 5.81 4.56 25.27
C PRO A 4 4.87 3.34 25.30
N THR A 5 3.56 3.59 25.33
CA THR A 5 2.54 2.54 25.14
C THR A 5 2.55 2.07 23.69
N LYS A 6 3.24 0.95 23.43
CA LYS A 6 3.27 0.27 22.14
C LYS A 6 1.90 -0.35 21.87
N ARG A 7 1.07 0.26 21.02
CA ARG A 7 -0.19 -0.37 20.57
C ARG A 7 0.12 -1.65 19.82
N SER A 8 -0.34 -2.78 20.34
CA SER A 8 -0.28 -4.07 19.65
C SER A 8 -1.24 -4.03 18.46
N ARG A 9 -0.71 -3.89 17.24
CA ARG A 9 -1.48 -4.14 16.03
C ARG A 9 -1.62 -5.64 15.88
N ALA A 10 -2.74 -6.19 16.36
CA ALA A 10 -3.14 -7.55 16.00
C ALA A 10 -3.28 -7.60 14.47
N LYS A 11 -2.41 -8.34 13.80
CA LYS A 11 -2.66 -8.75 12.42
C LYS A 11 -3.65 -9.91 12.53
N SER A 12 -4.89 -9.71 12.08
CA SER A 12 -5.79 -10.83 11.86
C SER A 12 -5.12 -11.73 10.82
N ALA A 13 -4.59 -12.87 11.26
CA ALA A 13 -4.10 -13.92 10.39
C ALA A 13 -5.35 -14.68 9.89
N GLU A 14 -5.84 -14.28 8.72
CA GLU A 14 -6.82 -15.06 7.99
C GLU A 14 -6.14 -16.36 7.52
N PRO A 15 -6.72 -17.55 7.75
CA PRO A 15 -6.14 -18.78 7.24
C PRO A 15 -6.23 -18.75 5.71
N ALA A 16 -5.07 -18.66 5.06
CA ALA A 16 -4.96 -18.78 3.61
C ALA A 16 -5.27 -20.24 3.21
N THR A 17 -6.55 -20.56 3.06
CA THR A 17 -6.96 -21.72 2.28
C THR A 17 -6.48 -21.49 0.84
N PRO A 18 -5.72 -22.42 0.23
CA PRO A 18 -5.35 -22.29 -1.16
C PRO A 18 -6.63 -22.49 -1.98
N VAL A 19 -7.31 -21.39 -2.27
CA VAL A 19 -8.34 -21.36 -3.31
C VAL A 19 -7.60 -21.70 -4.60
N PHE A 20 -7.93 -22.83 -5.23
CA PHE A 20 -7.45 -23.17 -6.57
C PHE A 20 -8.14 -22.25 -7.58
N VAL A 21 -7.78 -20.97 -7.56
CA VAL A 21 -8.23 -19.97 -8.52
C VAL A 21 -7.46 -20.18 -9.82
N SER A 22 -8.18 -20.19 -10.94
CA SER A 22 -7.56 -20.17 -12.25
C SER A 22 -6.67 -18.93 -12.40
N HIS A 23 -5.66 -19.00 -13.27
CA HIS A 23 -4.77 -17.85 -13.53
C HIS A 23 -5.55 -16.58 -13.88
N ALA A 24 -6.66 -16.70 -14.61
CA ALA A 24 -7.54 -15.59 -14.96
C ALA A 24 -8.21 -14.95 -13.73
N GLU A 25 -8.75 -15.75 -12.82
CA GLU A 25 -9.36 -15.27 -11.58
C GLU A 25 -8.32 -14.65 -10.64
N GLN A 26 -7.11 -15.22 -10.59
CA GLN A 26 -6.01 -14.64 -9.83
C GLN A 26 -5.64 -13.25 -10.36
N MET A 27 -5.52 -13.09 -11.69
CA MET A 27 -5.25 -11.79 -12.31
C MET A 27 -6.38 -10.77 -12.09
N ALA A 28 -7.64 -11.20 -12.20
CA ALA A 28 -8.79 -10.34 -11.92
C ALA A 28 -8.81 -9.87 -10.46
N SER A 29 -8.49 -10.75 -9.51
CA SER A 29 -8.41 -10.40 -8.09
C SER A 29 -7.26 -9.41 -7.79
N LEU A 30 -6.12 -9.56 -8.47
CA LEU A 30 -5.01 -8.63 -8.36
C LEU A 30 -5.36 -7.27 -8.96
N GLN A 31 -5.97 -7.24 -10.14
CA GLN A 31 -6.43 -6.00 -10.76
C GLN A 31 -7.48 -5.28 -9.92
N ALA A 32 -8.44 -6.01 -9.34
CA ALA A 32 -9.43 -5.46 -8.42
C ALA A 32 -8.79 -4.86 -7.16
N ARG A 33 -7.67 -5.43 -6.69
CA ARG A 33 -6.90 -4.85 -5.57
C ARG A 33 -6.14 -3.59 -5.96
N GLU A 34 -5.76 -3.44 -7.22
CA GLU A 34 -5.09 -2.25 -7.75
C GLU A 34 -6.08 -1.15 -8.18
N GLN A 35 -7.37 -1.48 -8.38
CA GLN A 35 -8.40 -0.48 -8.65
C GLN A 35 -8.46 0.56 -7.52
N GLY A 36 -8.35 1.84 -7.91
CA GLY A 36 -8.33 2.96 -6.97
C GLY A 36 -6.99 3.17 -6.27
N LYS A 37 -5.89 2.56 -6.74
CA LYS A 37 -4.53 2.97 -6.39
C LYS A 37 -3.91 3.82 -7.50
N THR A 38 -3.01 4.70 -7.10
CA THR A 38 -2.21 5.60 -7.93
C THR A 38 -0.74 5.45 -7.54
N VAL A 39 0.12 5.89 -8.43
CA VAL A 39 1.57 5.77 -8.30
C VAL A 39 2.12 7.03 -7.63
N MET A 40 2.79 6.84 -6.49
CA MET A 40 3.54 7.87 -5.79
C MET A 40 5.04 7.66 -6.02
N TYR A 41 5.74 8.76 -6.30
CA TYR A 41 7.19 8.80 -6.46
C TYR A 41 7.83 9.44 -5.23
N LYS A 42 8.89 8.81 -4.74
CA LYS A 42 9.71 9.34 -3.64
C LYS A 42 11.18 9.26 -4.03
N GLN A 43 11.91 10.35 -3.87
CA GLN A 43 13.36 10.35 -3.96
C GLN A 43 13.97 10.00 -2.60
N ASP A 44 14.92 9.07 -2.56
CA ASP A 44 15.69 8.75 -1.36
C ASP A 44 16.86 9.73 -1.16
N ALA A 45 17.62 9.55 -0.06
CA ALA A 45 18.77 10.40 0.25
C ALA A 45 19.97 10.19 -0.70
N TRP A 46 19.94 9.15 -1.53
CA TRP A 46 20.96 8.83 -2.54
C TRP A 46 20.53 9.23 -3.95
N GLY A 47 19.31 9.74 -4.12
CA GLY A 47 18.76 10.20 -5.39
C GLY A 47 17.96 9.15 -6.17
N HIS A 48 17.77 7.93 -5.66
CA HIS A 48 16.95 6.91 -6.32
C HIS A 48 15.46 7.22 -6.20
N ILE A 49 14.71 6.89 -7.24
CA ILE A 49 13.25 7.05 -7.27
C ILE A 49 12.61 5.73 -6.85
N GLU A 50 11.98 5.72 -5.67
CA GLU A 50 11.10 4.64 -5.24
C GLU A 50 9.68 4.89 -5.73
N THR A 51 9.07 3.85 -6.30
CA THR A 51 7.68 3.84 -6.75
C THR A 51 6.81 3.09 -5.75
N ARG A 52 5.74 3.73 -5.25
CA ARG A 52 4.80 3.12 -4.29
C ARG A 52 3.37 3.25 -4.77
N PHE A 53 2.58 2.21 -4.59
CA PHE A 53 1.14 2.25 -4.86
C PHE A 53 0.39 2.78 -3.64
N VAL A 54 -0.40 3.83 -3.85
CA VAL A 54 -1.14 4.53 -2.80
C VAL A 54 -2.61 4.59 -3.20
N ARG A 55 -3.54 4.41 -2.25
CA ARG A 55 -4.97 4.60 -2.53
C ARG A 55 -5.27 6.05 -2.92
N THR A 56 -6.10 6.24 -3.94
CA THR A 56 -6.50 7.57 -4.46
C THR A 56 -7.08 8.49 -3.38
N GLN A 57 -7.79 7.93 -2.40
CA GLN A 57 -8.33 8.68 -1.26
C GLN A 57 -7.25 9.37 -0.40
N ASN A 58 -6.04 8.83 -0.38
CA ASN A 58 -4.95 9.36 0.44
C ASN A 58 -4.04 10.33 -0.33
N VAL A 59 -4.25 10.53 -1.63
CA VAL A 59 -3.36 11.33 -2.50
C VAL A 59 -3.12 12.71 -1.92
N LYS A 60 -4.20 13.41 -1.55
CA LYS A 60 -4.13 14.76 -0.98
C LYS A 60 -3.25 14.82 0.28
N ILE A 61 -3.31 13.79 1.13
CA ILE A 61 -2.49 13.68 2.35
C ILE A 61 -1.01 13.49 2.00
N TRP A 62 -0.69 12.81 0.89
CA TRP A 62 0.69 12.60 0.44
C TRP A 62 1.24 13.82 -0.30
N GLU A 63 0.42 14.50 -1.11
CA GLU A 63 0.78 15.76 -1.74
C GLU A 63 1.06 16.85 -0.69
N GLU A 64 0.24 16.97 0.36
CA GLU A 64 0.48 17.88 1.49
C GLU A 64 1.80 17.59 2.24
N LYS A 65 2.27 16.35 2.19
CA LYS A 65 3.58 15.94 2.76
C LYS A 65 4.75 16.15 1.79
N GLY A 66 4.50 16.72 0.61
CA GLY A 66 5.52 17.00 -0.41
C GLY A 66 5.86 15.82 -1.32
N PHE A 67 5.04 14.76 -1.35
CA PHE A 67 5.22 13.67 -2.30
C PHE A 67 4.53 13.97 -3.63
N VAL A 68 5.13 13.49 -4.73
CA VAL A 68 4.56 13.63 -6.08
C VAL A 68 3.79 12.36 -6.43
N VAL A 69 2.51 12.51 -6.77
CA VAL A 69 1.59 11.41 -7.10
C VAL A 69 1.04 11.62 -8.52
N ARG A 70 0.84 10.54 -9.29
CA ARG A 70 0.33 10.59 -10.69
C ARG A 70 -0.97 9.82 -10.88
#